data_AF-A0A924VW48-F1
#
_entry.id   AF-A0A924VW48-F1
#
_cell.length_a   1.000
_cell.length_b   1.000
_cell.length_c   1.000
_cell.angle_alpha   90.00
_cell.angle_beta   90.00
_cell.angle_gamma   90.00
#
_symmetry.space_group_name_H-M   'P 1'
#
loop_
_entity.id
_entity.type
_entity.pdbx_description
1 polymer ?
#
loop_
_entity_poly.entity_id
_entity_poly.type
_entity_poly.pdbx_seq_one_letter_code
_entity_poly.pdbx_strand_id
1 'polypeptide(L)'
;MPLVSLTPEEQQVVRRAMAATFEFFDLDFQTRLGVYPDTMRQLLSEWPNIDDAYDSDAYLAINNAMNDLLHGVGISDAKATEITGADRAEMRRIYLKWAGDRRTGLL
;
A
#
# COMPACT_ATOMS: atom_id res chain seq x y z
N MET A 1 -0.57 -3.27 -13.37
CA MET A 1 -1.95 -3.74 -13.55
C MET A 1 -2.83 -3.00 -12.57
N PRO A 2 -4.07 -2.64 -12.90
CA PRO A 2 -4.85 -1.75 -12.06
C PRO A 2 -5.39 -2.47 -10.82
N LEU A 3 -5.84 -1.70 -9.83
CA LEU A 3 -6.51 -2.15 -8.61
C LEU A 3 -7.63 -3.18 -8.88
N VAL A 4 -8.30 -3.03 -10.03
CA VAL A 4 -9.37 -3.89 -10.53
C VAL A 4 -8.97 -5.36 -10.74
N SER A 5 -7.66 -5.65 -10.77
CA SER A 5 -7.14 -7.02 -10.88
C SER A 5 -7.13 -7.78 -9.55
N LEU A 6 -7.28 -7.07 -8.43
CA LEU A 6 -7.38 -7.63 -7.09
C LEU A 6 -8.84 -7.99 -6.75
N THR A 7 -9.04 -9.04 -5.96
CA THR A 7 -10.37 -9.33 -5.40
C THR A 7 -10.75 -8.25 -4.37
N PRO A 8 -12.05 -8.09 -4.03
CA PRO A 8 -12.47 -7.15 -3.01
C PRO A 8 -11.72 -7.30 -1.68
N GLU A 9 -11.43 -8.54 -1.27
CA GLU A 9 -10.69 -8.84 -0.05
C GLU A 9 -9.22 -8.40 -0.15
N GLU A 10 -8.58 -8.68 -1.27
CA GLU A 10 -7.20 -8.23 -1.54
C GLU A 10 -7.12 -6.69 -1.58
N GLN A 11 -8.12 -6.02 -2.15
CA GLN A 11 -8.22 -4.55 -2.12
C GLN A 11 -8.34 -4.03 -0.68
N GLN A 12 -9.07 -4.71 0.20
CA GLN A 12 -9.14 -4.31 1.61
C GLN A 12 -7.80 -4.43 2.32
N VAL A 13 -6.99 -5.45 2.00
CA VAL A 13 -5.62 -5.57 2.53
C VAL A 13 -4.78 -4.35 2.12
N VAL A 14 -4.82 -3.96 0.83
CA VAL A 14 -4.09 -2.79 0.34
C VAL A 14 -4.57 -1.50 1.01
N ARG A 15 -5.88 -1.28 1.08
CA ARG A 15 -6.47 -0.10 1.74
C ARG A 15 -6.05 0.00 3.20
N ARG A 16 -6.07 -1.11 3.93
CA ARG A 16 -5.66 -1.15 5.34
C ARG A 16 -4.16 -0.93 5.50
N ALA A 17 -3.34 -1.46 4.59
CA ALA A 17 -1.91 -1.18 4.56
C ALA A 17 -1.64 0.32 4.36
N MET A 18 -2.34 0.98 3.43
CA MET A 18 -2.28 2.43 3.26
C MET A 18 -2.67 3.17 4.54
N ALA A 19 -3.79 2.81 5.17
CA ALA A 19 -4.24 3.44 6.40
C ALA A 19 -3.26 3.24 7.57
N ALA A 20 -2.64 2.06 7.68
CA ALA A 20 -1.71 1.75 8.76
C ALA A 20 -0.43 2.61 8.72
N THR A 21 -0.09 3.21 7.58
CA THR A 21 1.08 4.11 7.50
C THR A 21 1.00 5.31 8.45
N PHE A 22 -0.20 5.75 8.81
CA PHE A 22 -0.41 6.79 9.84
C PHE A 22 -0.01 6.34 11.26
N GLU A 23 0.12 5.03 11.53
CA GLU A 23 0.65 4.52 12.80
C GLU A 23 2.19 4.60 12.86
N PHE A 24 2.86 4.63 11.71
CA PHE A 24 4.32 4.50 11.63
C PHE A 24 5.03 5.79 11.22
N PHE A 25 4.35 6.67 10.49
CA PHE A 25 4.94 7.88 9.95
C PHE A 25 4.16 9.11 10.39
N ASP A 26 4.90 10.14 10.78
CA ASP A 26 4.38 11.46 11.16
C ASP A 26 5.08 12.52 10.32
N LEU A 27 6.20 13.06 10.80
CA LEU A 27 6.98 14.08 10.08
C LEU A 27 7.66 13.56 8.79
N ASP A 28 7.87 12.25 8.66
CA ASP A 28 8.51 11.60 7.52
C ASP A 28 7.52 11.03 6.49
N PHE A 29 6.21 11.22 6.71
CA PHE A 29 5.15 10.62 5.87
C PHE A 29 5.33 10.92 4.38
N GLN A 30 5.55 12.19 4.03
CA GLN A 30 5.75 12.59 2.65
C GLN A 30 7.04 12.01 2.06
N THR A 31 8.13 12.02 2.84
CA THR A 31 9.43 11.51 2.39
C THR A 31 9.40 10.00 2.14
N ARG A 32 8.68 9.25 2.98
CA ARG A 32 8.50 7.80 2.87
C ARG A 32 7.56 7.43 1.75
N LEU A 33 6.38 8.04 1.72
CA LEU A 33 5.29 7.60 0.85
C LEU A 33 5.21 8.34 -0.48
N GLY A 34 5.89 9.47 -0.64
CA GLY A 34 5.84 10.29 -1.84
C GLY A 34 4.54 11.07 -2.01
N VAL A 35 3.62 11.00 -1.04
CA VAL A 35 2.34 11.72 -1.02
C VAL A 35 2.14 12.39 0.35
N TYR A 36 1.38 13.48 0.39
CA TYR A 36 1.04 14.12 1.65
C TYR A 36 -0.01 13.32 2.45
N PRO A 37 -0.04 13.48 3.79
CA PRO A 37 -1.10 12.91 4.64
C PRO A 37 -2.51 13.17 4.13
N ASP A 38 -2.80 14.40 3.67
CA ASP A 38 -4.13 14.77 3.16
C ASP A 38 -4.49 14.05 1.86
N THR A 39 -3.51 13.89 0.95
CA THR A 39 -3.66 13.09 -0.27
C THR A 39 -3.98 11.63 0.09
N MET A 40 -3.28 11.03 1.06
CA MET A 40 -3.58 9.67 1.51
C MET A 40 -5.01 9.57 2.08
N ARG A 41 -5.45 10.55 2.89
CA ARG A 41 -6.82 10.57 3.42
C ARG A 41 -7.86 10.66 2.31
N GLN A 42 -7.61 11.48 1.29
CA GLN A 42 -8.48 11.58 0.12
C GLN A 42 -8.59 10.23 -0.60
N LEU A 43 -7.46 9.61 -0.93
CA LEU A 43 -7.42 8.30 -1.59
C LEU A 43 -8.18 7.22 -0.78
N LEU A 44 -8.02 7.21 0.54
CA LEU A 44 -8.73 6.28 1.43
C LEU A 44 -10.25 6.52 1.47
N SER A 45 -10.70 7.76 1.23
CA SER A 45 -12.11 8.13 1.17
C SER A 45 -12.78 7.80 -0.17
N GLU A 46 -12.02 7.83 -1.26
CA GLU A 46 -12.48 7.52 -2.61
C GLU A 46 -12.44 6.02 -2.93
N TRP A 47 -11.81 5.23 -2.05
CA TRP A 47 -11.63 3.79 -2.23
C TRP A 47 -12.95 3.01 -2.46
N PRO A 48 -13.01 2.06 -3.42
CA PRO A 48 -11.94 1.60 -4.31
C PRO A 48 -11.81 2.39 -5.62
N ASN A 49 -12.54 3.49 -5.79
CA ASN A 49 -12.65 4.25 -7.04
C ASN A 49 -11.52 5.27 -7.21
N ILE A 50 -10.27 4.82 -7.11
CA ILE A 50 -9.07 5.65 -7.31
C ILE A 50 -8.33 5.27 -8.60
N ASP A 51 -7.61 6.23 -9.19
CA ASP A 51 -6.79 5.99 -10.37
C ASP A 51 -5.36 5.56 -10.00
N ASP A 52 -5.08 4.25 -10.03
CA ASP A 52 -3.77 3.65 -9.76
C ASP A 52 -2.88 3.50 -11.02
N ALA A 53 -3.05 4.39 -12.00
CA ALA A 53 -2.12 4.52 -13.13
C ALA A 53 -0.68 4.75 -12.68
N TYR A 54 0.29 4.34 -13.51
CA TYR A 54 1.71 4.51 -13.18
C TYR A 54 2.03 5.99 -12.94
N ASP A 55 2.82 6.27 -11.90
CA ASP A 55 3.21 7.62 -11.46
C ASP A 55 2.06 8.50 -10.90
N SER A 56 0.87 7.94 -10.67
CA SER A 56 -0.19 8.65 -9.93
C SER A 56 0.08 8.67 -8.42
N ASP A 57 -0.58 9.59 -7.71
CA ASP A 57 -0.55 9.62 -6.24
C ASP A 57 -1.02 8.29 -5.62
N ALA A 58 -2.03 7.65 -6.21
CA ALA A 58 -2.49 6.33 -5.76
C ALA A 58 -1.42 5.25 -5.99
N TYR A 59 -0.72 5.29 -7.13
CA TYR A 59 0.37 4.37 -7.40
C TYR A 59 1.51 4.52 -6.39
N LEU A 60 1.95 5.76 -6.09
CA LEU A 60 2.98 6.03 -5.10
C LEU A 60 2.53 5.60 -3.70
N ALA A 61 1.32 5.97 -3.30
CA ALA A 61 0.76 5.64 -2.00
C ALA A 61 0.68 4.12 -1.77
N ILE A 62 0.16 3.36 -2.72
CA ILE A 62 0.07 1.89 -2.62
C ILE A 62 1.48 1.28 -2.63
N ASN A 63 2.32 1.66 -3.59
CA ASN A 63 3.65 1.07 -3.73
C ASN A 63 4.50 1.27 -2.48
N ASN A 64 4.52 2.50 -1.96
CA ASN A 64 5.38 2.84 -0.84
C ASN A 64 4.79 2.32 0.48
N ALA A 65 3.47 2.38 0.69
CA ALA A 65 2.87 1.78 1.88
C ALA A 65 3.15 0.27 1.99
N MET A 66 2.96 -0.48 0.88
CA MET A 66 3.23 -1.92 0.87
C MET A 66 4.73 -2.22 1.06
N ASN A 67 5.62 -1.49 0.39
CA ASN A 67 7.07 -1.66 0.55
C ASN A 67 7.55 -1.32 1.95
N ASP A 68 7.13 -0.18 2.51
CA ASP A 68 7.57 0.24 3.83
C ASP A 68 7.07 -0.73 4.90
N LEU A 69 5.80 -1.14 4.89
CA LEU A 69 5.32 -2.10 5.89
C LEU A 69 6.07 -3.45 5.80
N LEU A 70 6.29 -3.95 4.58
CA LEU A 70 7.01 -5.22 4.37
C LEU A 70 8.50 -5.11 4.69
N HIS A 71 9.15 -3.99 4.38
CA HIS A 71 10.61 -3.89 4.35
C HIS A 71 11.17 -2.69 5.14
N GLY A 72 10.62 -1.50 4.95
CA GLY A 72 11.14 -0.27 5.57
C GLY A 72 10.95 -0.20 7.09
N VAL A 73 9.71 -0.43 7.55
CA VAL A 73 9.34 -0.66 8.95
C VAL A 73 9.63 -2.11 9.33
N GLY A 74 9.30 -3.05 8.43
CA GLY A 74 9.54 -4.48 8.67
C GLY A 74 8.67 -5.08 9.77
N ILE A 75 7.35 -4.88 9.69
CA ILE A 75 6.38 -5.40 10.70
C ILE A 75 6.43 -6.93 10.83
N SER A 76 6.09 -7.50 11.97
CA SER A 76 5.96 -8.97 12.13
C SER A 76 4.70 -9.53 11.44
N ASP A 77 4.61 -10.85 11.27
CA ASP A 77 3.38 -11.49 10.75
C ASP A 77 2.16 -11.23 11.65
N ALA A 78 2.37 -11.23 12.97
CA ALA A 78 1.32 -10.90 13.92
C ALA A 78 0.82 -9.46 13.72
N LYS A 79 1.73 -8.48 13.58
CA LYS A 79 1.35 -7.08 13.36
C LYS A 79 0.76 -6.87 11.96
N ALA A 80 1.25 -7.56 10.94
CA ALA A 80 0.66 -7.56 9.59
C ALA A 80 -0.80 -8.04 9.62
N THR A 81 -1.05 -9.16 10.31
CA THR A 81 -2.39 -9.73 10.46
C THR A 81 -3.31 -8.80 11.24
N GLU A 82 -2.80 -8.18 12.31
CA GLU A 82 -3.54 -7.20 13.11
C GLU A 82 -4.01 -6.01 12.28
N ILE A 83 -3.10 -5.36 11.52
CA ILE A 83 -3.42 -4.10 10.84
C ILE A 83 -4.09 -4.31 9.48
N THR A 84 -3.78 -5.40 8.77
CA THR A 84 -4.31 -5.64 7.42
C THR A 84 -5.32 -6.79 7.34
N GLY A 85 -5.32 -7.72 8.30
CA GLY A 85 -6.05 -8.98 8.21
C GLY A 85 -5.34 -10.07 7.40
N ALA A 86 -4.09 -9.82 6.96
CA ALA A 86 -3.25 -10.75 6.22
C ALA A 86 -1.84 -10.81 6.82
N ASP A 87 -1.20 -11.97 6.77
CA ASP A 87 0.22 -12.10 7.15
C ASP A 87 1.15 -11.46 6.11
N ARG A 88 2.46 -11.39 6.38
CA ARG A 88 3.40 -10.75 5.45
C ARG A 88 3.52 -11.49 4.12
N ALA A 89 3.36 -12.81 4.13
CA ALA A 89 3.47 -13.62 2.92
C ALA A 89 2.32 -13.30 1.96
N GLU A 90 1.10 -13.18 2.50
CA GLU A 90 -0.09 -12.82 1.76
C GLU A 90 -0.06 -11.35 1.32
N MET A 91 0.36 -10.42 2.18
CA MET A 91 0.60 -9.03 1.78
C MET A 91 1.58 -8.94 0.60
N ARG A 92 2.67 -9.71 0.63
CA ARG A 92 3.65 -9.76 -0.46
C ARG A 92 3.04 -10.33 -1.75
N ARG A 93 2.23 -11.39 -1.65
CA ARG A 93 1.53 -11.97 -2.80
C ARG A 93 0.60 -10.95 -3.46
N ILE A 94 -0.21 -10.26 -2.65
CA ILE A 94 -1.14 -9.21 -3.10
C ILE A 94 -0.38 -8.05 -3.74
N TYR A 95 0.70 -7.58 -3.09
CA TYR A 95 1.52 -6.51 -3.62
C TYR A 95 2.14 -6.86 -4.98
N LEU A 96 2.67 -8.08 -5.13
CA LEU A 96 3.22 -8.54 -6.41
C LEU A 96 2.13 -8.66 -7.48
N LYS A 97 0.94 -9.14 -7.12
CA LYS A 97 -0.21 -9.22 -8.02
C LYS A 97 -0.63 -7.84 -8.52
N TRP A 98 -0.73 -6.85 -7.63
CA TRP A 98 -1.05 -5.46 -7.98
C TRP A 98 0.05 -4.83 -8.84
N ALA A 99 1.30 -4.95 -8.40
CA ALA A 99 2.43 -4.35 -9.10
C ALA A 99 2.58 -4.94 -10.52
N GLY A 100 2.38 -6.24 -10.69
CA GLY A 100 2.61 -6.95 -11.96
C GLY A 100 4.00 -6.62 -12.51
N ASP A 101 4.08 -6.38 -13.83
CA ASP A 101 5.32 -6.02 -14.54
C ASP A 101 5.77 -4.56 -14.34
N ARG A 102 5.08 -3.74 -13.52
CA ARG A 102 5.50 -2.35 -13.21
C ARG A 102 6.86 -2.28 -12.48
N ARG A 103 7.44 -3.43 -12.14
CA ARG A 103 8.63 -3.63 -11.30
C ARG A 103 9.92 -3.95 -12.06
N THR A 104 10.04 -3.57 -13.32
CA THR A 104 11.37 -3.52 -13.95
C THR A 104 12.15 -2.32 -13.40
N GLY A 105 12.81 -2.45 -12.25
CA GLY A 105 13.77 -1.40 -11.86
C GLY A 105 14.39 -1.37 -10.47
N LEU A 106 13.92 -2.07 -9.44
CA LEU A 106 14.53 -1.98 -8.10
C LEU A 106 14.45 -3.31 -7.33
N LEU A 107 15.53 -4.09 -7.43
CA LEU A 107 15.98 -5.10 -6.47
C LEU A 107 17.19 -4.53 -5.74
#